data_AF-A0A433VDW0-F1
#
_entry.id   AF-A0A433VDW0-F1
#
_cell.length_a   1.000
_cell.length_b   1.000
_cell.length_c   1.000
_cell.angle_alpha   90.00
_cell.angle_beta   90.00
_cell.angle_gamma   90.00
#
_symmetry.space_group_name_H-M   'P 1'
#
loop_
_entity.id
_entity.type
_entity.pdbx_description
1 polymer ?
#
loop_
_entity_poly.entity_id
_entity_poly.type
_entity_poly.pdbx_seq_one_letter_code
_entity_poly.pdbx_strand_id
1 'polypeptide(L)'
;MQQTIQPIAENLWWVIPNTLAGVRKPTLEELSELKAAGISAIVSVMNYPANLDLYEQFSIPHLWLPIDVGSSPSREQVQELQQFANIQNSLGHAVAVHCTGGVHRTPTKKPDKNW
;
A
#
# COMPACT_ATOMS: atom_id res chain seq x y z
N MET A 1 -3.36 -9.83 26.32
CA MET A 1 -4.53 -9.18 25.68
C MET A 1 -4.32 -9.29 24.18
N GLN A 2 -5.11 -10.12 23.50
CA GLN A 2 -5.05 -10.22 22.03
C GLN A 2 -5.56 -8.90 21.47
N GLN A 3 -4.68 -8.09 20.89
CA GLN A 3 -5.11 -6.96 20.08
C GLN A 3 -5.81 -7.56 18.87
N THR A 4 -7.14 -7.45 18.82
CA THR A 4 -7.91 -7.71 17.60
C THR A 4 -7.43 -6.72 16.55
N ILE A 5 -6.53 -7.17 15.69
CA ILE A 5 -6.08 -6.40 14.53
C ILE A 5 -7.33 -6.20 13.67
N GLN A 6 -7.72 -4.94 13.46
CA GLN A 6 -8.86 -4.62 12.59
C GLN A 6 -8.59 -5.14 11.17
N PRO A 7 -9.64 -5.51 10.40
CA PRO A 7 -9.50 -5.98 9.03
C PRO A 7 -8.60 -5.04 8.21
N ILE A 8 -7.78 -5.59 7.32
CA ILE A 8 -6.83 -4.76 6.56
C ILE A 8 -7.57 -3.75 5.67
N ALA A 9 -8.76 -4.14 5.19
CA ALA A 9 -9.64 -3.30 4.39
C ALA A 9 -10.12 -2.04 5.14
N GLU A 10 -10.31 -2.12 6.46
CA GLU A 10 -10.65 -0.95 7.30
C GLU A 10 -9.45 -0.02 7.55
N ASN A 11 -8.23 -0.52 7.32
CA ASN A 11 -6.99 0.23 7.42
C ASN A 11 -6.52 0.81 6.07
N LEU A 12 -7.35 0.70 5.02
CA LEU A 12 -7.08 1.34 3.74
C LEU A 12 -7.29 2.85 3.85
N TRP A 13 -6.21 3.59 3.67
CA TRP A 13 -6.27 5.03 3.53
C TRP A 13 -6.26 5.41 2.05
N TRP A 14 -7.46 5.59 1.49
CA TRP A 14 -7.61 6.02 0.10
C TRP A 14 -7.09 7.44 -0.08
N VAL A 15 -6.02 7.58 -0.87
CA VAL A 15 -5.55 8.86 -1.39
C VAL A 15 -6.42 9.25 -2.59
N ILE A 16 -6.69 8.28 -3.45
CA ILE A 16 -7.62 8.38 -4.57
C ILE A 16 -8.57 7.17 -4.48
N PRO A 17 -9.88 7.37 -4.26
CA PRO A 17 -10.83 6.28 -4.11
C PRO A 17 -10.74 5.25 -5.25
N ASN A 18 -10.66 3.96 -4.91
CA ASN A 18 -10.60 2.85 -5.86
C ASN A 18 -9.40 2.88 -6.82
N THR A 19 -8.34 3.63 -6.50
CA THR A 19 -7.19 3.83 -7.39
C THR A 19 -5.87 3.75 -6.63
N LEU A 20 -5.72 4.49 -5.54
CA LEU A 20 -4.49 4.52 -4.75
C LEU A 20 -4.81 4.59 -3.27
N ALA A 21 -4.29 3.62 -2.51
CA ALA A 21 -4.43 3.58 -1.06
C ALA A 21 -3.09 3.38 -0.36
N GLY A 22 -2.95 3.96 0.82
CA GLY A 22 -1.94 3.57 1.80
C GLY A 22 -2.46 2.46 2.72
N VAL A 23 -1.59 1.53 3.12
CA VAL A 23 -1.94 0.45 4.04
C VAL A 23 -0.73 0.03 4.88
N ARG A 24 -0.98 -0.62 6.03
CA ARG A 24 0.08 -1.34 6.76
C ARG A 24 0.58 -2.53 5.95
N LYS A 25 1.74 -3.09 6.31
CA LYS A 25 2.25 -4.31 5.65
C LYS A 25 1.20 -5.44 5.73
N PRO A 26 0.75 -5.99 4.60
CA PRO A 26 -0.21 -7.09 4.60
C PRO A 26 0.44 -8.40 5.06
N THR A 27 -0.37 -9.26 5.68
CA THR A 27 -0.09 -10.69 5.83
C THR A 27 -0.57 -11.44 4.59
N LEU A 28 -0.24 -12.73 4.50
CA LEU A 28 -0.68 -13.60 3.40
C LEU A 28 -2.22 -13.69 3.32
N GLU A 29 -2.88 -13.89 4.46
CA GLU A 29 -4.34 -14.06 4.53
C GLU A 29 -5.07 -12.78 4.08
N GLU A 30 -4.49 -11.63 4.42
CA GLU A 30 -5.00 -10.28 4.11
C GLU A 30 -4.88 -9.89 2.63
N LEU A 31 -4.05 -10.58 1.83
CA LEU A 31 -3.99 -10.32 0.39
C LEU A 31 -5.33 -10.60 -0.29
N SER A 32 -6.08 -11.59 0.21
CA SER A 32 -7.41 -11.91 -0.28
C SER A 32 -8.42 -10.80 0.04
N GLU A 33 -8.33 -10.20 1.23
CA GLU A 33 -9.15 -9.06 1.64
C GLU A 33 -8.85 -7.81 0.82
N LEU A 34 -7.56 -7.53 0.57
CA LEU A 34 -7.14 -6.43 -0.30
C LEU A 34 -7.70 -6.59 -1.71
N LYS A 35 -7.64 -7.81 -2.27
CA LYS A 35 -8.21 -8.12 -3.58
C LYS A 35 -9.73 -7.94 -3.59
N ALA A 36 -10.44 -8.36 -2.54
CA ALA A 36 -11.88 -8.15 -2.41
C ALA A 36 -12.24 -6.65 -2.33
N ALA A 37 -11.35 -5.82 -1.79
CA ALA A 37 -11.47 -4.37 -1.77
C ALA A 37 -11.06 -3.68 -3.11
N GLY A 38 -10.72 -4.47 -4.14
CA GLY A 38 -10.32 -3.98 -5.47
C GLY A 38 -8.81 -3.74 -5.64
N ILE A 39 -8.01 -3.94 -4.59
CA ILE A 39 -6.56 -3.78 -4.66
C ILE A 39 -5.94 -5.00 -5.30
N SER A 40 -5.38 -4.81 -6.48
CA SER A 40 -4.80 -5.89 -7.29
C SER A 40 -3.32 -5.67 -7.59
N ALA A 41 -2.71 -4.60 -7.07
CA ALA A 41 -1.28 -4.34 -7.18
C ALA A 41 -0.72 -3.71 -5.91
N ILE A 42 0.56 -3.98 -5.61
CA ILE A 42 1.19 -3.61 -4.35
C ILE A 42 2.52 -2.89 -4.57
N VAL A 43 2.73 -1.76 -3.88
CA VAL A 43 4.02 -1.06 -3.79
C VAL A 43 4.55 -1.20 -2.37
N SER A 44 5.73 -1.79 -2.23
CA SER A 44 6.48 -1.83 -0.96
C SER A 44 7.47 -0.68 -0.94
N VAL A 45 7.40 0.18 0.08
CA VAL A 45 8.40 1.24 0.29
C VAL A 45 9.39 0.94 1.43
N MET A 46 9.46 -0.32 1.86
CA MET A 46 10.34 -0.71 2.97
C MET A 46 11.80 -0.77 2.52
N ASN A 47 12.73 -0.39 3.38
CA ASN A 47 14.17 -0.45 3.11
C ASN A 47 14.75 -1.88 3.07
N TYR A 48 13.92 -2.92 3.21
CA TYR A 48 14.29 -4.33 3.05
C TYR A 48 13.21 -5.08 2.25
N PRO A 49 13.59 -6.15 1.53
CA PRO A 49 12.69 -6.88 0.64
C PRO A 49 11.75 -7.79 1.45
N ALA A 50 10.61 -7.27 1.92
CA ALA A 50 9.61 -8.10 2.58
C ALA A 50 8.40 -8.35 1.70
N ASN A 51 7.86 -9.57 1.81
CA ASN A 51 6.72 -10.09 1.07
C ASN A 51 6.92 -10.14 -0.46
N LEU A 52 8.11 -9.84 -1.01
CA LEU A 52 8.34 -9.88 -2.47
C LEU A 52 8.12 -11.28 -3.03
N ASP A 53 8.71 -12.31 -2.41
CA ASP A 53 8.51 -13.71 -2.78
C ASP A 53 7.04 -14.13 -2.74
N LEU A 54 6.27 -13.60 -1.78
CA LEU A 54 4.83 -13.84 -1.69
C LEU A 54 4.11 -13.21 -2.87
N TYR A 55 4.41 -11.95 -3.20
CA TYR A 55 3.77 -11.28 -4.32
C TYR A 55 4.07 -11.99 -5.65
N GLU A 56 5.30 -12.47 -5.83
CA GLU A 56 5.66 -13.31 -6.98
C GLU A 56 4.88 -14.63 -6.99
N GLN A 57 4.86 -15.36 -5.88
CA GLN A 57 4.16 -16.65 -5.76
C GLN A 57 2.67 -16.53 -6.09
N PHE A 58 2.03 -15.43 -5.71
CA PHE A 58 0.61 -15.17 -5.96
C PHE A 58 0.36 -14.39 -7.26
N SER A 59 1.40 -14.15 -8.08
CA SER A 59 1.32 -13.38 -9.33
C SER A 59 0.66 -12.00 -9.14
N ILE A 60 0.94 -11.36 -8.00
CA ILE A 60 0.48 -10.01 -7.70
C ILE A 60 1.49 -9.03 -8.32
N PRO A 61 1.06 -8.16 -9.25
CA PRO A 61 1.89 -7.07 -9.74
C PRO A 61 2.41 -6.25 -8.56
N HIS A 62 3.72 -6.15 -8.44
CA HIS A 62 4.33 -5.43 -7.34
C HIS A 62 5.53 -4.58 -7.78
N LEU A 63 5.81 -3.57 -6.97
CA LEU A 63 6.97 -2.70 -7.11
C LEU A 63 7.64 -2.52 -5.75
N TRP A 64 8.95 -2.66 -5.69
CA TRP A 64 9.73 -2.40 -4.49
C TRP A 64 10.57 -1.14 -4.66
N LEU A 65 10.28 -0.12 -3.85
CA LEU A 65 10.98 1.16 -3.83
C LEU A 65 11.58 1.37 -2.43
N PRO A 66 12.83 0.92 -2.17
CA PRO A 66 13.39 1.02 -0.83
C PRO A 66 13.59 2.49 -0.41
N ILE A 67 12.88 2.90 0.64
CA ILE A 67 13.05 4.23 1.25
C ILE A 67 13.57 4.04 2.67
N ASP A 68 14.67 4.71 2.99
CA ASP A 68 15.25 4.69 4.32
C ASP A 68 14.27 5.22 5.38
N VAL A 69 14.34 4.65 6.58
CA VAL A 69 13.51 5.07 7.71
C VAL A 69 13.82 6.52 8.06
N GLY A 70 12.78 7.36 8.12
CA GLY A 70 12.92 8.80 8.39
C GLY A 70 13.28 9.65 7.16
N SER A 71 13.51 9.03 6.00
CA SER A 71 13.86 9.74 4.77
C SER A 71 12.67 9.90 3.83
N SER A 72 12.63 11.00 3.09
CA SER A 72 11.67 11.21 2.00
C SER A 72 12.08 10.42 0.75
N PRO A 73 11.12 9.99 -0.11
CA PRO A 73 11.45 9.39 -1.39
C PRO A 73 12.24 10.35 -2.28
N SER A 74 13.12 9.81 -3.11
CA SER A 74 13.75 10.57 -4.19
C SER A 74 12.73 10.92 -5.29
N ARG A 75 13.08 11.87 -6.15
CA ARG A 75 12.22 12.24 -7.29
C ARG A 75 12.00 11.07 -8.24
N GLU A 76 13.05 10.28 -8.46
CA GLU A 76 13.04 9.10 -9.32
C GLU A 76 12.11 8.03 -8.76
N GLN A 77 12.15 7.78 -7.45
CA GLN A 77 11.24 6.84 -6.79
C GLN A 77 9.77 7.27 -6.90
N VAL A 78 9.50 8.57 -6.76
CA VAL A 78 8.13 9.11 -6.96
C VAL A 78 7.67 8.90 -8.40
N GLN A 79 8.54 9.15 -9.38
CA GLN A 79 8.23 8.95 -10.79
C GLN A 79 7.95 7.47 -11.10
N GLU A 80 8.75 6.56 -10.56
CA GLU A 80 8.57 5.12 -10.73
C GLU A 80 7.27 4.62 -10.11
N LEU A 81 6.95 5.07 -8.89
CA LEU A 81 5.65 4.80 -8.25
C LEU A 81 4.50 5.30 -9.11
N GLN A 82 4.60 6.53 -9.62
CA GLN A 82 3.56 7.13 -10.45
C GLN A 82 3.36 6.35 -11.75
N GLN A 83 4.45 5.96 -12.42
CA GLN A 83 4.39 5.16 -13.65
C GLN A 83 3.73 3.81 -13.39
N PHE A 84 4.17 3.09 -12.35
CA PHE A 84 3.58 1.81 -11.97
C PHE A 84 2.09 1.96 -11.64
N ALA A 85 1.72 2.95 -10.83
CA ALA A 85 0.33 3.20 -10.48
C ALA A 85 -0.51 3.50 -11.72
N ASN A 86 -0.03 4.36 -12.63
CA ASN A 86 -0.75 4.67 -13.86
C ASN A 86 -0.97 3.45 -14.74
N ILE A 87 0.05 2.59 -14.89
CA ILE A 87 -0.07 1.34 -15.66
C ILE A 87 -1.13 0.44 -15.02
N GLN A 88 -1.04 0.17 -13.71
CA GLN A 88 -1.98 -0.70 -13.00
C GLN A 88 -3.42 -0.14 -13.04
N ASN A 89 -3.58 1.17 -12.83
CA ASN A 89 -4.87 1.82 -12.90
C ASN A 89 -5.49 1.74 -14.30
N SER A 90 -4.68 1.83 -15.37
CA SER A 90 -5.15 1.64 -16.75
C SER A 90 -5.64 0.22 -17.04
N LEU A 91 -5.17 -0.76 -16.27
CA LEU A 91 -5.62 -2.16 -16.29
C LEU A 91 -6.82 -2.40 -15.33
N GLY A 92 -7.30 -1.38 -14.63
CA GLY A 92 -8.39 -1.47 -13.65
C GLY A 92 -7.96 -1.98 -12.27
N HIS A 93 -6.65 -2.03 -11.99
CA HIS A 93 -6.12 -2.46 -10.71
C HIS A 93 -5.91 -1.26 -9.78
N ALA A 94 -6.57 -1.25 -8.62
CA ALA A 94 -6.20 -0.31 -7.57
C ALA A 94 -4.87 -0.72 -6.93
N VAL A 95 -4.06 0.28 -6.55
CA VAL A 95 -2.72 0.08 -5.99
C VAL A 95 -2.68 0.38 -4.50
N ALA A 96 -2.16 -0.56 -3.71
CA ALA A 96 -1.82 -0.35 -2.30
C ALA A 96 -0.34 -0.03 -2.14
N VAL A 97 -0.02 1.03 -1.41
CA VAL A 97 1.35 1.35 -0.98
C VAL A 97 1.49 1.00 0.50
N HIS A 98 2.46 0.16 0.87
CA HIS A 98 2.72 -0.20 2.26
C HIS A 98 4.14 0.13 2.72
N CYS A 99 4.26 0.47 4.01
CA CYS A 99 5.53 0.68 4.70
C CYS A 99 5.59 -0.14 6.00
N THR A 100 6.73 -0.10 6.70
CA THR A 100 6.94 -0.75 8.02
C THR A 100 6.00 -0.22 9.10
N GLY A 101 5.60 1.06 8.98
CA GLY A 101 4.84 1.74 10.01
C GLY A 101 3.32 1.58 9.89
N GLY A 102 2.73 1.74 8.69
CA GLY A 102 1.28 2.03 8.55
C GLY A 102 0.76 3.22 9.39
N VAL A 103 1.62 3.85 10.22
CA VAL A 103 1.29 4.72 11.35
C VAL A 103 2.07 6.04 11.28
N HIS A 104 3.23 6.10 10.61
CA HIS A 104 4.04 7.34 10.55
C HIS A 104 3.82 8.19 9.27
N ARG A 105 2.94 7.80 8.36
CA ARG A 105 2.59 8.57 7.14
C ARG A 105 1.10 8.55 6.76
N THR A 106 0.25 8.00 7.62
CA THR A 106 -1.19 8.19 7.54
C THR A 106 -1.47 9.47 8.33
N PRO A 107 -2.08 10.53 7.78
CA PRO A 107 -2.51 11.65 8.59
C PRO A 107 -3.39 11.08 9.71
N THR A 108 -2.96 11.28 10.96
CA THR A 108 -3.59 10.74 12.16
C THR A 108 -4.91 11.44 12.49
N LYS A 109 -5.63 11.92 11.49
CA LYS A 109 -6.96 12.49 11.65
C LYS A 109 -7.80 12.17 10.41
N LYS A 110 -8.88 11.41 10.62
CA LYS A 110 -10.11 11.65 9.85
C LYS A 110 -10.36 13.17 9.89
N PRO A 111 -10.58 13.85 8.76
CA PRO A 111 -11.12 15.19 8.82
C PRO A 111 -12.50 15.07 9.48
N ASP A 112 -12.68 15.78 10.60
CA ASP A 112 -14.02 16.18 10.98
C ASP A 112 -14.64 16.86 9.76
N LYS A 113 -15.82 16.40 9.39
CA LYS A 113 -16.65 17.02 8.37
C LYS A 113 -16.90 18.46 8.80
N ASN A 114 -16.15 19.40 8.24
CA ASN A 114 -16.51 20.79 7.96
C ASN A 114 -15.26 21.55 7.48
N TRP A 115 -15.07 21.56 6.17
CA TRP A 115 -14.58 22.70 5.40
C TRP A 115 -15.03 22.51 3.95
#